data_AF-A0A840G0B7-F1
#
_entry.id   AF-A0A840G0B7-F1
#
_cell.length_a   1.000
_cell.length_b   1.000
_cell.length_c   1.000
_cell.angle_alpha   90.00
_cell.angle_beta   90.00
_cell.angle_gamma   90.00
#
_symmetry.space_group_name_H-M   'P 1'
#
loop_
_entity.id
_entity.type
_entity.pdbx_description
1 polymer ?
#
loop_
_entity_poly.entity_id
_entity_poly.type
_entity_poly.pdbx_seq_one_letter_code
_entity_poly.pdbx_strand_id
1 'polypeptide(L)'
;MTEGAGANTEFPASLKGRIENVAEQSHHPQQPAEKGVGLFHSVAGVLAIWMLAAPLLVRADARAPSTRSTTAAMKSVAEWQVLSPEACVPLSVEDRAQLPRRWKPYAEAVRRCELAAPGAQSQIALISVFAEEYYRGRPANAPWEDFPKPLLVDRDFRCVGGLRELFPHDQPRALTLRVGLWRKGIPQEIRGQVHDPAVGGGYVLPVLRWSEVDHRYREASGAVSSDSSCSHF
;
A
#
# COMPACT_ATOMS: atom_id res chain seq x y z
N MET A 1 -22.23 32.25 40.41
CA MET A 1 -21.44 31.92 41.62
C MET A 1 -21.73 30.45 41.86
N THR A 2 -20.89 29.49 41.54
CA THR A 2 -19.44 29.34 41.81
C THR A 2 -18.69 28.59 40.69
N GLU A 3 -17.40 28.94 40.53
CA GLU A 3 -16.27 28.21 39.90
C GLU A 3 -16.15 26.74 40.39
N GLY A 4 -15.42 25.80 39.78
CA GLY A 4 -14.39 25.82 38.74
C GLY A 4 -13.68 24.45 38.64
N ALA A 5 -12.49 24.46 38.00
CA ALA A 5 -11.49 23.38 37.79
C ALA A 5 -11.81 22.36 36.66
N GLY A 6 -10.93 22.06 35.72
CA GLY A 6 -9.50 22.34 35.57
C GLY A 6 -8.84 21.09 34.96
N ALA A 7 -8.31 21.21 33.74
CA ALA A 7 -7.66 20.14 33.01
C ALA A 7 -6.33 19.73 33.67
N ASN A 8 -5.97 18.43 33.59
CA ASN A 8 -4.60 17.91 33.57
C ASN A 8 -4.64 16.40 33.23
N THR A 9 -4.51 16.06 31.95
CA THR A 9 -4.18 14.68 31.53
C THR A 9 -2.67 14.57 31.39
N GLU A 10 -2.07 14.02 32.43
CA GLU A 10 -0.66 13.68 32.53
C GLU A 10 -0.39 12.38 31.75
N PHE A 11 0.52 12.43 30.78
CA PHE A 11 1.05 11.25 30.08
C PHE A 11 2.03 10.52 31.02
N PRO A 12 1.88 9.22 31.32
CA PRO A 12 2.89 8.51 32.07
C PRO A 12 4.10 8.20 31.18
N ALA A 13 5.19 8.92 31.44
CA ALA A 13 6.53 8.61 31.02
C ALA A 13 7.04 7.36 31.75
N SER A 14 7.01 6.19 31.11
CA SER A 14 7.71 5.00 31.63
C SER A 14 8.03 4.02 30.52
N LEU A 15 9.04 4.33 29.71
CA LEU A 15 9.64 3.40 28.75
C LEU A 15 11.12 3.74 28.45
N LYS A 16 11.83 4.36 29.40
CA LYS A 16 13.20 4.87 29.21
C LYS A 16 14.30 3.98 29.80
N GLY A 17 14.09 2.66 29.86
CA GLY A 17 15.00 1.76 30.58
C GLY A 17 15.05 0.35 30.03
N ARG A 18 15.48 0.18 28.78
CA ARG A 18 15.95 -1.10 28.25
C ARG A 18 16.54 -0.83 26.87
N ILE A 19 17.59 -1.56 26.51
CA ILE A 19 18.39 -1.42 25.28
C ILE A 19 19.62 -0.52 25.47
N GLU A 20 20.41 -0.82 26.51
CA GLU A 20 21.86 -0.79 26.41
C GLU A 20 22.33 -2.24 26.55
N ASN A 21 23.33 -2.63 25.75
CA ASN A 21 23.92 -3.97 25.59
C ASN A 21 23.13 -4.93 24.70
N VAL A 22 23.44 -4.92 23.39
CA VAL A 22 23.96 -6.06 22.61
C VAL A 22 24.22 -5.52 21.19
N ALA A 23 25.46 -5.18 20.87
CA ALA A 23 25.96 -5.13 19.49
C ALA A 23 27.47 -4.89 19.50
N GLU A 24 28.23 -5.92 19.88
CA GLU A 24 29.65 -6.02 19.55
C GLU A 24 29.81 -7.21 18.59
N GLN A 25 30.63 -7.01 17.55
CA GLN A 25 31.17 -8.03 16.62
C GLN A 25 30.17 -8.44 15.51
N SER A 26 30.46 -8.36 14.20
CA SER A 26 31.74 -8.51 13.50
C SER A 26 31.68 -7.91 12.09
N HIS A 27 32.80 -7.31 11.66
CA HIS A 27 33.15 -6.97 10.27
C HIS A 27 33.42 -8.23 9.42
N HIS A 28 33.00 -8.23 8.14
CA HIS A 28 33.93 -8.22 6.99
C HIS A 28 33.19 -8.07 5.63
N PRO A 29 33.79 -7.36 4.64
CA PRO A 29 33.23 -7.18 3.30
C PRO A 29 33.85 -8.15 2.28
N GLN A 30 33.11 -8.49 1.21
CA GLN A 30 33.71 -9.09 0.02
C GLN A 30 33.07 -8.55 -1.28
N GLN A 31 33.97 -8.21 -2.19
CA GLN A 31 33.83 -7.48 -3.45
C GLN A 31 33.21 -8.29 -4.61
N PRO A 32 32.91 -7.63 -5.75
CA PRO A 32 32.14 -8.18 -6.88
C PRO A 32 33.01 -8.69 -8.04
N ALA A 33 32.43 -9.60 -8.83
CA ALA A 33 32.85 -10.07 -10.16
C ALA A 33 31.63 -10.80 -10.76
N GLU A 34 31.32 -10.89 -12.05
CA GLU A 34 32.03 -10.55 -13.28
C GLU A 34 31.03 -10.54 -14.45
N LYS A 35 31.56 -10.21 -15.63
CA LYS A 35 30.91 -9.94 -16.91
C LYS A 35 30.25 -11.18 -17.55
N GLY A 36 29.19 -10.95 -18.32
CA GLY A 36 28.61 -11.94 -19.24
C GLY A 36 28.10 -11.26 -20.51
N VAL A 37 28.90 -11.34 -21.57
CA VAL A 37 28.60 -10.89 -22.95
C VAL A 37 27.78 -11.98 -23.65
N GLY A 38 26.70 -11.59 -24.34
CA GLY A 38 25.93 -12.47 -25.22
C GLY A 38 25.46 -11.71 -26.46
N LEU A 39 25.85 -12.19 -27.63
CA LEU A 39 25.80 -11.54 -28.94
C LEU A 39 24.81 -12.27 -29.88
N PHE A 40 24.29 -11.52 -30.87
CA PHE A 40 23.56 -11.94 -32.09
C PHE A 40 22.09 -12.41 -31.93
N HIS A 41 21.14 -12.20 -32.86
CA HIS A 41 21.17 -11.99 -34.32
C HIS A 41 20.07 -11.02 -34.80
N SER A 42 20.38 -10.34 -35.92
CA SER A 42 19.51 -9.52 -36.78
C SER A 42 18.28 -10.24 -37.34
N VAL A 43 17.20 -9.49 -37.60
CA VAL A 43 16.40 -9.62 -38.84
C VAL A 43 15.94 -8.24 -39.31
N ALA A 44 16.14 -7.99 -40.61
CA ALA A 44 15.81 -6.79 -41.36
C ALA A 44 14.35 -6.77 -41.86
N GLY A 45 13.83 -5.58 -42.14
CA GLY A 45 12.60 -5.33 -42.90
C GLY A 45 12.30 -3.82 -42.92
N VAL A 46 12.92 -3.03 -43.79
CA VAL A 46 12.52 -2.70 -45.18
C VAL A 46 11.26 -1.82 -45.28
N LEU A 47 11.52 -0.52 -45.54
CA LEU A 47 10.85 0.41 -46.46
C LEU A 47 9.33 0.59 -46.44
N ALA A 48 8.88 1.83 -46.23
CA ALA A 48 8.31 2.63 -47.32
C ALA A 48 8.16 4.11 -46.93
N ILE A 49 8.86 4.95 -47.69
CA ILE A 49 8.74 6.40 -47.75
C ILE A 49 7.60 6.73 -48.72
N TRP A 50 6.65 7.56 -48.31
CA TRP A 50 5.85 8.34 -49.25
C TRP A 50 5.81 9.80 -48.75
N MET A 51 6.69 10.60 -49.33
CA MET A 51 6.47 12.04 -49.44
C MET A 51 5.44 12.28 -50.55
N LEU A 52 4.45 13.12 -50.28
CA LEU A 52 3.78 13.92 -51.30
C LEU A 52 3.67 15.36 -50.78
N ALA A 53 4.22 16.25 -51.59
CA ALA A 53 4.23 17.69 -51.40
C ALA A 53 2.98 18.34 -52.01
N ALA A 54 2.45 19.34 -51.26
CA ALA A 54 1.72 20.58 -51.57
C ALA A 54 0.94 20.77 -52.91
N PRO A 55 -0.14 21.59 -52.90
CA PRO A 55 0.07 23.04 -52.96
C PRO A 55 -0.77 23.89 -52.01
N LEU A 56 -0.24 25.10 -51.79
CA LEU A 56 -0.81 26.24 -51.08
C LEU A 56 -2.10 26.74 -51.75
N LEU A 57 -3.16 26.93 -50.95
CA LEU A 57 -4.25 27.85 -51.26
C LEU A 57 -4.35 28.87 -50.14
N VAL A 58 -3.84 30.06 -50.44
CA VAL A 58 -4.03 31.29 -49.68
C VAL A 58 -5.52 31.61 -49.69
N ARG A 59 -6.16 31.62 -48.51
CA ARG A 59 -7.40 32.33 -48.29
C ARG A 59 -7.23 33.19 -47.04
N ALA A 60 -7.07 34.48 -47.28
CA ALA A 60 -7.12 35.49 -46.25
C ALA A 60 -8.57 35.62 -45.78
N ASP A 61 -8.86 35.19 -44.56
CA ASP A 61 -10.07 35.56 -43.86
C ASP A 61 -9.80 35.72 -42.38
N ALA A 62 -10.18 36.90 -41.89
CA ALA A 62 -10.53 37.27 -40.53
C ALA A 62 -9.72 36.65 -39.36
N ARG A 63 -8.88 37.52 -38.79
CA ARG A 63 -8.31 37.43 -37.44
C ARG A 63 -9.41 37.23 -36.39
N ALA A 64 -9.72 35.98 -36.06
CA ALA A 64 -10.33 35.61 -34.78
C ALA A 64 -9.20 35.21 -33.81
N PRO A 65 -9.23 35.63 -32.52
CA PRO A 65 -8.26 35.17 -31.55
C PRO A 65 -8.42 33.66 -31.35
N SER A 66 -7.56 32.90 -32.03
CA SER A 66 -7.29 31.50 -31.72
C SER A 66 -6.68 31.49 -30.32
N THR A 67 -7.53 31.24 -29.33
CA THR A 67 -7.06 30.69 -28.06
C THR A 67 -6.40 29.37 -28.42
N ARG A 68 -5.06 29.39 -28.54
CA ARG A 68 -4.27 28.20 -28.29
C ARG A 68 -4.72 27.72 -26.92
N SER A 69 -5.62 26.75 -26.89
CA SER A 69 -5.66 25.82 -25.77
C SER A 69 -4.29 25.18 -25.78
N THR A 70 -3.41 25.77 -24.98
CA THR A 70 -2.28 25.07 -24.42
C THR A 70 -2.88 23.77 -23.92
N THR A 71 -2.65 22.68 -24.65
CA THR A 71 -2.77 21.35 -24.08
C THR A 71 -1.68 21.31 -23.02
N ALA A 72 -1.97 21.94 -21.88
CA ALA A 72 -1.40 21.58 -20.63
C ALA A 72 -1.80 20.11 -20.51
N ALA A 73 -0.89 19.23 -20.91
CA ALA A 73 -0.81 17.93 -20.30
C ALA A 73 -0.74 18.23 -18.80
N MET A 74 -1.92 18.30 -18.17
CA MET A 74 -2.04 18.22 -16.74
C MET A 74 -1.44 16.87 -16.44
N LYS A 75 -0.15 16.92 -16.10
CA LYS A 75 0.57 15.85 -15.44
C LYS A 75 -0.23 15.66 -14.16
N SER A 76 -1.28 14.85 -14.23
CA SER A 76 -2.12 14.52 -13.09
C SER A 76 -1.14 14.05 -12.03
N VAL A 77 -0.96 14.87 -10.99
CA VAL A 77 -0.17 14.48 -9.84
C VAL A 77 -0.88 13.23 -9.35
N ALA A 78 -0.22 12.09 -9.49
CA ALA A 78 -0.76 10.82 -9.04
C ALA A 78 -1.24 11.03 -7.60
N GLU A 79 -2.56 11.01 -7.40
CA GLU A 79 -3.13 11.35 -6.11
C GLU A 79 -2.87 10.18 -5.16
N TRP A 80 -1.87 10.36 -4.31
CA TRP A 80 -1.51 9.41 -3.27
C TRP A 80 -2.27 9.75 -2.00
N GLN A 81 -2.86 8.73 -1.39
CA GLN A 81 -3.55 8.83 -0.12
C GLN A 81 -2.86 7.96 0.93
N VAL A 82 -2.70 8.50 2.14
CA VAL A 82 -2.32 7.71 3.32
C VAL A 82 -3.57 7.04 3.87
N LEU A 83 -3.52 5.73 4.10
CA LEU A 83 -4.63 5.01 4.70
C LEU A 83 -4.70 5.34 6.20
N SER A 84 -5.79 5.96 6.63
CA SER A 84 -6.08 6.26 8.04
C SER A 84 -6.74 5.03 8.69
N PRO A 85 -6.18 4.49 9.79
CA PRO A 85 -6.79 3.38 10.52
C PRO A 85 -8.17 3.71 11.08
N GLU A 86 -8.43 4.98 11.40
CA GLU A 86 -9.67 5.47 11.98
C GLU A 86 -10.84 5.45 10.98
N ALA A 87 -10.54 5.45 9.68
CA ALA A 87 -11.54 5.31 8.62
C ALA A 87 -11.96 3.84 8.38
N CYS A 88 -11.32 2.88 9.04
CA CYS A 88 -11.63 1.46 8.90
C CYS A 88 -12.81 1.07 9.79
N VAL A 89 -13.74 0.29 9.22
CA VAL A 89 -15.00 -0.08 9.89
C VAL A 89 -15.01 -1.55 10.30
N PRO A 90 -15.80 -1.96 11.31
CA PRO A 90 -16.03 -3.38 11.57
C PRO A 90 -16.57 -4.11 10.34
N LEU A 91 -16.24 -5.40 10.22
CA LEU A 91 -16.79 -6.23 9.15
C LEU A 91 -18.30 -6.43 9.30
N SER A 92 -19.00 -6.51 8.17
CA SER A 92 -20.39 -6.94 8.11
C SER A 92 -20.54 -8.38 8.63
N VAL A 93 -21.78 -8.82 8.90
CA VAL A 93 -22.03 -10.20 9.33
C VAL A 93 -21.65 -11.17 8.20
N GLU A 94 -21.93 -10.79 6.96
CA GLU A 94 -21.66 -11.55 5.75
C GLU A 94 -20.15 -11.69 5.51
N ASP A 95 -19.38 -10.61 5.62
CA ASP A 95 -17.93 -10.64 5.44
C ASP A 95 -17.26 -11.44 6.58
N ARG A 96 -17.74 -11.30 7.83
CA ARG A 96 -17.25 -12.11 8.96
C ARG A 96 -17.46 -13.61 8.72
N ALA A 97 -18.58 -13.99 8.11
CA ALA A 97 -18.87 -15.39 7.78
C ALA A 97 -17.86 -15.95 6.76
N GLN A 98 -17.34 -15.12 5.86
CA GLN A 98 -16.38 -15.50 4.81
C GLN A 98 -14.91 -15.51 5.26
N LEU A 99 -14.60 -14.98 6.44
CA LEU A 99 -13.23 -15.01 6.97
C LEU A 99 -12.63 -16.43 7.00
N PRO A 100 -11.35 -16.63 6.64
CA PRO A 100 -10.68 -17.92 6.76
C PRO A 100 -10.64 -18.40 8.21
N ARG A 101 -10.52 -19.72 8.40
CA ARG A 101 -10.58 -20.34 9.74
C ARG A 101 -9.63 -19.71 10.76
N ARG A 102 -8.39 -19.40 10.35
CA ARG A 102 -7.37 -18.78 11.23
C ARG A 102 -7.73 -17.37 11.72
N TRP A 103 -8.64 -16.68 11.02
CA TRP A 103 -9.10 -15.34 11.37
C TRP A 103 -10.29 -15.34 12.32
N LYS A 104 -11.05 -16.44 12.39
CA LYS A 104 -12.28 -16.52 13.20
C LYS A 104 -12.11 -16.13 14.67
N PRO A 105 -11.03 -16.50 15.39
CA PRO A 105 -10.83 -16.08 16.78
C PRO A 105 -10.74 -14.56 16.97
N TYR A 106 -10.40 -13.82 15.91
CA TYR A 106 -10.14 -12.39 15.94
C TYR A 106 -11.28 -11.57 15.33
N ALA A 107 -12.39 -12.19 14.90
CA ALA A 107 -13.40 -11.60 14.02
C ALA A 107 -13.95 -10.24 14.49
N GLU A 108 -14.13 -10.04 15.80
CA GLU A 108 -14.63 -8.78 16.38
C GLU A 108 -13.60 -7.63 16.32
N ALA A 109 -12.31 -7.98 16.28
CA ALA A 109 -11.19 -7.05 16.13
C ALA A 109 -10.77 -6.85 14.66
N VAL A 110 -11.37 -7.57 13.72
CA VAL A 110 -11.10 -7.37 12.30
C VAL A 110 -11.80 -6.10 11.82
N ARG A 111 -11.08 -5.30 11.03
CA ARG A 111 -11.61 -4.11 10.37
C ARG A 111 -11.40 -4.21 8.85
N ARG A 112 -12.29 -3.54 8.13
CA ARG A 112 -12.26 -3.33 6.70
C ARG A 112 -11.92 -1.87 6.41
N CYS A 113 -10.84 -1.66 5.68
CA CYS A 113 -10.41 -0.35 5.24
C CYS A 113 -10.62 -0.25 3.73
N GLU A 114 -11.60 0.54 3.30
CA GLU A 114 -11.86 0.76 1.87
C GLU A 114 -10.73 1.56 1.24
N LEU A 115 -10.20 1.08 0.11
CA LEU A 115 -9.20 1.80 -0.68
C LEU A 115 -9.94 2.53 -1.80
N ALA A 116 -10.43 3.73 -1.51
CA ALA A 116 -11.17 4.56 -2.45
C ALA A 116 -10.36 5.76 -2.94
N ALA A 117 -10.40 6.04 -4.24
CA ALA A 117 -9.99 7.35 -4.72
C ALA A 117 -10.98 8.42 -4.18
N PRO A 118 -10.55 9.67 -3.98
CA PRO A 118 -11.46 10.73 -3.56
C PRO A 118 -12.68 10.86 -4.48
N GLY A 119 -13.87 10.77 -3.90
CA GLY A 119 -15.15 10.84 -4.64
C GLY A 119 -15.51 9.60 -5.48
N ALA A 120 -14.75 8.51 -5.39
CA ALA A 120 -15.01 7.27 -6.11
C ALA A 120 -15.47 6.14 -5.18
N GLN A 121 -16.19 5.17 -5.74
CA GLN A 121 -16.47 3.92 -5.04
C GLN A 121 -15.22 3.04 -5.01
N SER A 122 -14.88 2.55 -3.82
CA SER A 122 -13.82 1.56 -3.62
C SER A 122 -14.11 0.25 -4.37
N GLN A 123 -13.08 -0.32 -4.97
CA GLN A 123 -13.12 -1.66 -5.57
C GLN A 123 -12.30 -2.69 -4.79
N ILE A 124 -11.41 -2.23 -3.92
CA ILE A 124 -10.46 -3.04 -3.17
C ILE A 124 -10.51 -2.58 -1.71
N ALA A 125 -10.58 -3.52 -0.78
CA ALA A 125 -10.43 -3.24 0.64
C ALA A 125 -9.24 -3.98 1.25
N LEU A 126 -8.68 -3.41 2.30
CA LEU A 126 -7.75 -4.09 3.19
C LEU A 126 -8.53 -4.64 4.39
N ILE A 127 -8.36 -5.93 4.65
CA ILE A 127 -8.86 -6.61 5.86
C ILE A 127 -7.67 -6.87 6.78
N SER A 128 -7.77 -6.41 8.03
CA SER A 128 -6.70 -6.58 9.02
C SER A 128 -7.26 -6.76 10.43
N VAL A 129 -6.53 -7.49 11.28
CA VAL A 129 -6.81 -7.52 12.72
C VAL A 129 -6.25 -6.24 13.34
N PHE A 130 -7.10 -5.47 14.01
CA PHE A 130 -6.68 -4.32 14.80
C PHE A 130 -6.30 -4.82 16.19
N ALA A 131 -5.00 -4.99 16.44
CA ALA A 131 -4.50 -5.56 17.69
C ALA A 131 -5.01 -4.83 18.93
N GLU A 132 -5.10 -3.49 18.89
CA GLU A 132 -5.64 -2.68 19.99
C GLU A 132 -7.10 -3.02 20.30
N GLU A 133 -7.92 -3.28 19.28
CA GLU A 133 -9.30 -3.71 19.44
C GLU A 133 -9.37 -5.11 20.06
N TYR A 134 -8.47 -6.02 19.67
CA TYR A 134 -8.41 -7.38 20.23
C TYR A 134 -8.01 -7.39 21.71
N TYR A 135 -7.06 -6.53 22.09
CA TYR A 135 -6.58 -6.42 23.48
C TYR A 135 -7.41 -5.50 24.35
N ARG A 136 -8.40 -4.78 23.81
CA ARG A 136 -9.27 -3.92 24.62
C ARG A 136 -9.99 -4.75 25.69
N GLY A 137 -9.75 -4.41 26.96
CA GLY A 137 -10.33 -5.11 28.10
C GLY A 137 -9.64 -6.41 28.51
N ARG A 138 -8.52 -6.77 27.86
CA ARG A 138 -7.67 -7.89 28.27
C ARG A 138 -6.64 -7.43 29.33
N PRO A 139 -6.08 -8.37 30.13
CA PRO A 139 -4.99 -8.05 31.05
C PRO A 139 -3.79 -7.45 30.32
N ALA A 140 -3.11 -6.47 30.94
CA ALA A 140 -1.95 -5.80 30.35
C ALA A 140 -0.75 -6.72 30.09
N ASN A 141 -0.71 -7.89 30.73
CA ASN A 141 0.30 -8.93 30.56
C ASN A 141 -0.17 -10.08 29.66
N ALA A 142 -1.28 -9.92 28.93
CA ALA A 142 -1.71 -10.90 27.94
C ALA A 142 -0.57 -11.12 26.92
N PRO A 143 -0.26 -12.38 26.56
CA PRO A 143 0.79 -12.66 25.59
C PRO A 143 0.42 -12.06 24.23
N TRP A 144 1.42 -11.55 23.51
CA TRP A 144 1.21 -11.08 22.14
C TRP A 144 0.86 -12.27 21.24
N GLU A 145 -0.05 -12.04 20.29
CA GLU A 145 -0.61 -13.07 19.41
C GLU A 145 0.07 -12.96 18.05
N ASP A 146 0.31 -14.10 17.41
CA ASP A 146 0.72 -14.12 16.01
C ASP A 146 -0.51 -13.92 15.11
N PHE A 147 -0.89 -12.66 14.92
CA PHE A 147 -2.07 -12.32 14.15
C PHE A 147 -1.91 -12.70 12.67
N PRO A 148 -3.01 -13.11 12.01
CA PRO A 148 -2.97 -13.37 10.60
C PRO A 148 -2.63 -12.10 9.81
N LYS A 149 -1.70 -12.24 8.86
CA LYS A 149 -1.25 -11.14 7.98
C LYS A 149 -2.40 -10.55 7.14
N PRO A 150 -2.46 -9.22 6.94
CA PRO A 150 -3.58 -8.55 6.27
C PRO A 150 -3.81 -9.01 4.83
N LEU A 151 -5.07 -8.94 4.40
CA LEU A 151 -5.52 -9.37 3.08
C LEU A 151 -6.08 -8.20 2.28
N LEU A 152 -5.78 -8.16 1.00
CA LEU A 152 -6.47 -7.30 0.05
C LEU A 152 -7.59 -8.12 -0.56
N VAL A 153 -8.82 -7.61 -0.51
CA VAL A 153 -10.01 -8.27 -1.05
C VAL A 153 -10.70 -7.36 -2.05
N ASP A 154 -11.39 -7.96 -3.02
CA ASP A 154 -12.29 -7.22 -3.91
C ASP A 154 -13.68 -7.02 -3.27
N ARG A 155 -14.63 -6.56 -4.08
CA ARG A 155 -16.03 -6.34 -3.66
C ARG A 155 -16.78 -7.63 -3.32
N ASP A 156 -16.35 -8.75 -3.87
CA ASP A 156 -16.94 -10.08 -3.64
C ASP A 156 -16.21 -10.82 -2.52
N PHE A 157 -15.39 -10.09 -1.73
CA PHE A 157 -14.56 -10.63 -0.65
C PHE A 157 -13.50 -11.65 -1.11
N ARG A 158 -13.19 -11.72 -2.40
CA ARG A 158 -12.15 -12.62 -2.93
C ARG A 158 -10.77 -12.04 -2.65
N CYS A 159 -9.84 -12.88 -2.22
CA CYS A 159 -8.46 -12.46 -1.97
C CYS A 159 -7.76 -12.10 -3.29
N VAL A 160 -7.28 -10.87 -3.36
CA VAL A 160 -6.54 -10.31 -4.51
C VAL A 160 -5.13 -9.86 -4.12
N GLY A 161 -4.67 -10.19 -2.92
CA GLY A 161 -3.31 -9.93 -2.45
C GLY A 161 -3.21 -9.94 -0.93
N GLY A 162 -2.02 -9.64 -0.40
CA GLY A 162 -1.81 -9.52 1.04
C GLY A 162 -0.61 -8.65 1.38
N LEU A 163 -0.55 -8.23 2.65
CA LEU A 163 0.57 -7.50 3.20
C LEU A 163 1.45 -8.42 4.04
N ARG A 164 2.75 -8.13 4.09
CA ARG A 164 3.72 -8.89 4.91
C ARG A 164 3.69 -8.50 6.38
N GLU A 165 3.25 -7.28 6.68
CA GLU A 165 3.20 -6.72 8.03
C GLU A 165 1.78 -6.34 8.42
N LEU A 166 1.47 -6.43 9.71
CA LEU A 166 0.15 -6.15 10.24
C LEU A 166 -0.15 -4.64 10.10
N PHE A 167 -1.41 -4.32 9.83
CA PHE A 167 -1.90 -2.94 9.81
C PHE A 167 -2.98 -2.77 10.88
N PRO A 168 -3.00 -1.66 11.63
CA PRO A 168 -2.00 -0.58 11.64
C PRO A 168 -0.77 -0.88 12.51
N HIS A 169 -0.87 -1.80 13.47
CA HIS A 169 0.14 -2.03 14.50
C HIS A 169 0.47 -3.52 14.68
N ASP A 170 1.75 -3.83 14.80
CA ASP A 170 2.30 -5.11 15.27
C ASP A 170 3.36 -4.82 16.33
N GLN A 171 2.94 -4.56 17.57
CA GLN A 171 3.79 -3.91 18.58
C GLN A 171 5.17 -4.58 18.70
N PRO A 172 6.26 -3.79 18.75
CA PRO A 172 6.29 -2.33 18.87
C PRO A 172 6.17 -1.58 17.52
N ARG A 173 5.91 -2.29 16.43
CA ARG A 173 5.96 -1.76 15.07
C ARG A 173 4.64 -1.15 14.64
N ALA A 174 4.70 -0.15 13.77
CA ALA A 174 3.55 0.48 13.12
C ALA A 174 3.74 0.51 11.60
N LEU A 175 2.66 0.33 10.85
CA LEU A 175 2.67 0.32 9.39
C LEU A 175 1.87 1.49 8.83
N THR A 176 2.55 2.37 8.09
CA THR A 176 1.91 3.41 7.27
C THR A 176 1.74 2.91 5.85
N LEU A 177 0.51 2.92 5.34
CA LEU A 177 0.18 2.55 3.97
C LEU A 177 -0.15 3.77 3.13
N ARG A 178 0.40 3.81 1.91
CA ARG A 178 0.07 4.80 0.88
C ARG A 178 -0.45 4.08 -0.36
N VAL A 179 -1.61 4.51 -0.84
CA VAL A 179 -2.28 3.96 -2.02
C VAL A 179 -2.45 5.05 -3.07
N GLY A 180 -2.39 4.70 -4.34
CA GLY A 180 -2.50 5.71 -5.39
C GLY A 180 -2.42 5.17 -6.80
N LEU A 181 -2.15 6.09 -7.73
CA LEU A 181 -2.10 5.82 -9.18
C LEU A 181 -3.41 5.23 -9.71
N TRP A 182 -4.54 5.68 -9.19
CA TRP A 182 -5.87 5.11 -9.41
C TRP A 182 -6.24 4.91 -10.89
N ARG A 183 -6.83 3.75 -11.18
CA ARG A 183 -7.51 3.46 -12.45
C ARG A 183 -8.79 2.70 -12.17
N LYS A 184 -9.93 3.22 -12.65
CA LYS A 184 -11.27 2.62 -12.45
C LYS A 184 -11.58 2.31 -10.98
N GLY A 185 -11.14 3.17 -10.05
CA GLY A 185 -11.35 2.96 -8.61
C GLY A 185 -10.43 1.92 -7.95
N ILE A 186 -9.46 1.36 -8.69
CA ILE A 186 -8.46 0.42 -8.16
C ILE A 186 -7.12 1.17 -7.99
N PRO A 187 -6.50 1.14 -6.79
CA PRO A 187 -5.18 1.72 -6.62
C PRO A 187 -4.16 0.86 -7.35
N GLN A 188 -3.41 1.43 -8.28
CA GLN A 188 -2.47 0.66 -9.10
C GLN A 188 -1.18 0.34 -8.35
N GLU A 189 -0.88 1.10 -7.30
CA GLU A 189 0.24 0.84 -6.39
C GLU A 189 -0.16 1.00 -4.93
N ILE A 190 0.39 0.12 -4.09
CA ILE A 190 0.33 0.20 -2.63
C ILE A 190 1.78 0.16 -2.11
N ARG A 191 2.11 1.13 -1.24
CA ARG A 191 3.43 1.29 -0.65
C ARG A 191 3.30 1.25 0.86
N GLY A 192 4.15 0.45 1.52
CA GLY A 192 4.17 0.34 2.98
C GLY A 192 5.49 0.84 3.56
N GLN A 193 5.41 1.55 4.68
CA GLN A 193 6.56 1.92 5.50
C GLN A 193 6.31 1.46 6.92
N VAL A 194 7.22 0.64 7.44
CA VAL A 194 7.21 0.18 8.82
C VAL A 194 8.09 1.09 9.66
N HIS A 195 7.57 1.51 10.80
CA HIS A 195 8.33 2.14 11.87
C HIS A 195 8.52 1.11 12.99
N ASP A 196 9.76 0.90 13.42
CA ASP A 196 10.15 -0.02 14.48
C ASP A 196 11.07 0.69 15.49
N PRO A 197 10.51 1.17 16.61
CA PRO A 197 11.29 1.88 17.61
C PRO A 197 12.28 0.97 18.36
N ALA A 198 12.11 -0.36 18.33
CA ALA A 198 12.99 -1.29 19.06
C ALA A 198 14.37 -1.44 18.40
N VAL A 199 14.46 -1.21 17.09
CA VAL A 199 15.72 -1.25 16.33
C VAL A 199 16.16 0.14 15.83
N GLY A 200 15.57 1.21 16.40
CA GLY A 200 15.97 2.60 16.15
C GLY A 200 15.65 3.13 14.74
N GLY A 201 14.68 2.55 14.03
CA GLY A 201 14.44 2.92 12.64
C GLY A 201 13.15 2.38 12.02
N GLY A 202 13.17 2.18 10.72
CA GLY A 202 12.05 1.69 9.94
C GLY A 202 12.52 1.14 8.60
N TYR A 203 11.65 0.43 7.90
CA TYR A 203 11.96 -0.13 6.58
C TYR A 203 10.77 0.00 5.65
N VAL A 204 11.06 -0.03 4.35
CA VAL A 204 10.04 0.07 3.29
C VAL A 204 9.69 -1.33 2.83
N LEU A 205 8.39 -1.63 2.76
CA LEU A 205 7.90 -2.89 2.20
C LEU A 205 8.03 -2.88 0.67
N PRO A 206 8.18 -4.06 0.03
CA PRO A 206 8.08 -4.17 -1.42
C PRO A 206 6.78 -3.52 -1.93
N VAL A 207 6.89 -2.75 -3.02
CA VAL A 207 5.73 -2.10 -3.65
C VAL A 207 4.82 -3.17 -4.22
N LEU A 208 3.53 -3.13 -3.88
CA LEU A 208 2.51 -3.95 -4.51
C LEU A 208 1.94 -3.21 -5.71
N ARG A 209 1.84 -3.90 -6.85
CA ARG A 209 1.31 -3.42 -8.12
C ARG A 209 0.13 -4.27 -8.56
N TRP A 210 -0.92 -3.61 -9.00
CA TRP A 210 -2.07 -4.30 -9.60
C TRP A 210 -1.68 -4.93 -10.95
N SER A 211 -1.92 -6.24 -11.10
CA SER A 211 -1.86 -6.97 -12.37
C SER A 211 -3.25 -7.05 -12.97
N GLU A 212 -3.47 -6.39 -14.11
CA GLU A 212 -4.74 -6.49 -14.84
C GLU A 212 -4.95 -7.88 -15.47
N VAL A 213 -3.87 -8.63 -15.69
CA VAL A 213 -3.94 -9.99 -16.28
C VAL A 213 -4.44 -10.99 -15.25
N ASP A 214 -3.93 -10.88 -14.02
CA ASP A 214 -4.22 -11.83 -12.95
C ASP A 214 -5.33 -11.35 -11.99
N HIS A 215 -5.79 -10.11 -12.18
CA HIS A 215 -6.68 -9.38 -11.26
C HIS A 215 -6.24 -9.47 -9.79
N ARG A 216 -4.95 -9.26 -9.53
CA ARG A 216 -4.36 -9.31 -8.19
C ARG A 216 -3.14 -8.40 -8.04
N TYR A 217 -2.80 -8.08 -6.81
CA TYR A 217 -1.57 -7.39 -6.46
C TYR A 217 -0.37 -8.32 -6.47
N ARG A 218 0.75 -7.85 -7.03
CA ARG A 218 2.05 -8.54 -7.03
C ARG A 218 3.15 -7.59 -6.58
N GLU A 219 4.20 -8.12 -5.99
CA GLU A 219 5.37 -7.32 -5.65
C GLU A 219 6.13 -6.90 -6.92
N ALA A 220 6.50 -5.61 -7.00
CA ALA A 220 7.10 -5.01 -8.18
C ALA A 220 8.50 -5.57 -8.53
N SER A 221 9.19 -6.21 -7.58
CA SER A 221 10.50 -6.81 -7.79
C SER A 221 10.46 -8.13 -8.57
N GLY A 222 9.28 -8.61 -8.97
CA GLY A 222 9.15 -9.91 -9.65
C GLY A 222 9.46 -11.11 -8.76
N ALA A 223 9.91 -10.88 -7.52
CA ALA A 223 9.82 -11.86 -6.47
C ALA A 223 8.34 -12.20 -6.33
N VAL A 224 8.04 -13.49 -6.40
CA VAL A 224 6.72 -14.01 -6.03
C VAL A 224 6.43 -13.40 -4.67
N SER A 225 5.50 -12.43 -4.64
CA SER A 225 4.88 -12.01 -3.38
C SER A 225 4.53 -13.31 -2.68
N SER A 226 4.77 -13.41 -1.39
CA SER A 226 4.27 -14.55 -0.63
C SER A 226 2.74 -14.58 -0.79
N ASP A 227 2.29 -15.19 -1.88
CA ASP A 227 0.94 -15.52 -2.33
C ASP A 227 0.31 -16.50 -1.31
N SER A 228 1.10 -16.89 -0.29
CA SER A 228 0.70 -17.66 0.87
C SER A 228 -0.49 -17.02 1.59
N SER A 229 -0.61 -15.69 1.60
CA SER A 229 -1.74 -15.01 2.25
C SER A 229 -3.08 -15.38 1.61
N CYS A 230 -3.14 -15.50 0.28
CA CYS A 230 -4.35 -15.90 -0.44
C CYS A 230 -4.48 -17.41 -0.62
N SER A 231 -3.40 -18.19 -0.48
CA SER A 231 -3.44 -19.65 -0.65
C SER A 231 -4.25 -20.41 0.42
N HIS A 232 -4.60 -19.74 1.52
CA HIS A 232 -5.42 -20.27 2.60
C HIS A 232 -6.79 -19.59 2.72
N PHE A 233 -7.16 -18.80 1.70
CA PHE A 233 -8.45 -18.14 1.60
C PHE A 233 -9.46 -19.01 0.86
#